data_AF-A0A397B7T2-F1
#
_entry.id   AF-A0A397B7T2-F1
#
_cell.length_a   1.000
_cell.length_b   1.000
_cell.length_c   1.000
_cell.angle_alpha   90.00
_cell.angle_beta   90.00
_cell.angle_gamma   90.00
#
_symmetry.space_group_name_H-M   'P 1'
#
loop_
_entity.id
_entity.type
_entity.pdbx_description
1 polymer ?
#
loop_
_entity_poly.entity_id
_entity_poly.type
_entity_poly.pdbx_seq_one_letter_code
_entity_poly.pdbx_strand_id
1 'polypeptide(L)'
;MPLQVLRRSRRGPIDNGPAAHNTSSIAFAEVTWSQVRRVFQPTPYIQPSKPLPDAQLASLAQYLSVALKCLEPITHENDAARVHVVAPILVCVCSLFNGDAKIQVDEYVKGIHVKAHGELEFVLRRGDKTVCITTVTKDNMSAGMAHVLLGCEVQAELGHLDQVFGIVTDCLRWNLLRSLNGVIELDECTLAVGPTGPDLASLGIIAGKMYAMLSDD
;
A
#
# COMPACT_ATOMS: atom_id res chain seq x y z
N MET A 1 13.17 21.72 2.52
CA MET A 1 12.18 22.30 1.59
C MET A 1 10.92 21.45 1.67
N PRO A 2 9.71 22.03 1.82
CA PRO A 2 8.48 21.25 1.86
C PRO A 2 8.11 20.75 0.46
N LEU A 3 7.75 19.46 0.35
CA LEU A 3 7.14 18.86 -0.83
C LEU A 3 5.85 19.61 -1.17
N GLN A 4 5.79 20.24 -2.33
CA GLN A 4 4.59 20.92 -2.82
C GLN A 4 3.56 19.86 -3.25
N VAL A 5 2.46 19.78 -2.50
CA VAL A 5 1.24 19.09 -2.94
C VAL A 5 0.68 19.82 -4.17
N LEU A 6 0.26 19.03 -5.15
CA LEU A 6 -0.39 19.45 -6.39
C LEU A 6 -1.41 20.58 -6.19
N ARG A 7 -1.02 21.82 -6.51
CA ARG A 7 -1.94 22.86 -6.99
C ARG A 7 -1.86 22.88 -8.50
N ARG A 8 -2.79 22.21 -9.20
CA ARG A 8 -2.97 22.37 -10.65
C ARG A 8 -3.48 23.80 -10.92
N SER A 9 -2.61 24.70 -11.41
CA SER A 9 -3.04 25.98 -12.00
C SER A 9 -3.16 25.87 -13.52
N ARG A 10 -4.24 26.46 -14.00
CA ARG A 10 -4.72 26.64 -15.38
C ARG A 10 -3.62 26.92 -16.43
N ARG A 11 -3.89 26.44 -17.65
CA ARG A 11 -3.16 26.67 -18.92
C ARG A 11 -2.79 28.15 -19.12
N GLY A 12 -1.53 28.39 -19.50
CA GLY A 12 -0.95 29.63 -20.04
C GLY A 12 0.34 29.30 -20.81
N PRO A 13 0.76 30.12 -21.81
CA PRO A 13 1.50 29.66 -22.99
C PRO A 13 3.00 29.38 -22.75
N ILE A 14 3.53 28.53 -23.63
CA ILE A 14 4.91 28.02 -23.69
C ILE A 14 5.87 29.18 -23.96
N ASP A 15 6.87 29.35 -23.09
CA ASP A 15 8.02 30.23 -23.32
C ASP A 15 9.32 29.39 -23.22
N ASN A 16 10.12 29.43 -24.28
CA ASN A 16 11.34 28.64 -24.44
C ASN A 16 12.53 29.43 -23.86
N GLY A 17 12.92 29.11 -22.61
CA GLY A 17 14.13 29.60 -21.95
C GLY A 17 15.09 28.46 -21.56
N PRO A 18 16.40 28.74 -21.38
CA PRO A 18 17.46 27.74 -21.41
C PRO A 18 17.43 26.82 -20.18
N ALA A 19 17.80 25.55 -20.42
CA ALA A 19 17.86 24.49 -19.42
C ALA A 19 18.79 24.83 -18.24
N ALA A 20 18.21 24.99 -17.04
CA ALA A 20 18.90 24.84 -15.76
C ALA A 20 17.90 24.73 -14.60
N HIS A 21 17.70 23.51 -14.09
CA HIS A 21 17.86 23.18 -12.67
C HIS A 21 17.71 21.66 -12.51
N ASN A 22 18.83 21.02 -12.21
CA ASN A 22 18.91 19.63 -11.79
C ASN A 22 18.07 19.47 -10.51
N THR A 23 16.80 19.11 -10.64
CA THR A 23 15.91 18.82 -9.51
C THR A 23 16.14 17.36 -9.15
N SER A 24 17.08 17.11 -8.24
CA SER A 24 17.39 15.77 -7.74
C SER A 24 16.13 15.12 -7.19
N SER A 25 15.74 13.97 -7.74
CA SER A 25 14.68 13.12 -7.19
C SER A 25 15.17 12.49 -5.88
N ILE A 26 14.32 12.42 -4.86
CA ILE A 26 14.63 11.84 -3.55
C ILE A 26 14.22 10.37 -3.49
N ALA A 27 15.02 9.51 -2.86
CA ALA A 27 14.63 8.12 -2.65
C ALA A 27 13.57 8.02 -1.55
N PHE A 28 12.56 7.14 -1.70
CA PHE A 28 11.52 6.94 -0.68
C PHE A 28 12.12 6.62 0.70
N ALA A 29 13.15 5.76 0.71
CA ALA A 29 13.86 5.33 1.92
C ALA A 29 14.60 6.47 2.64
N GLU A 30 14.88 7.59 1.98
CA GLU A 30 15.54 8.76 2.59
C GLU A 30 14.54 9.72 3.26
N VAL A 31 13.23 9.49 3.05
CA VAL A 31 12.18 10.37 3.56
C VAL A 31 11.59 9.83 4.86
N THR A 32 11.66 10.66 5.90
CA THR A 32 11.08 10.38 7.21
C THR A 32 9.66 10.93 7.31
N TRP A 33 8.83 10.31 8.17
CA TRP A 33 7.49 10.81 8.48
C TRP A 33 7.51 12.28 8.90
N SER A 34 8.51 12.71 9.67
CA SER A 34 8.63 14.10 10.16
C SER A 34 8.66 15.15 9.03
N GLN A 35 9.23 14.79 7.88
CA GLN A 35 9.36 15.66 6.71
C GLN A 35 8.04 15.76 5.92
N VAL A 36 7.25 14.69 5.89
CA VAL A 36 6.02 14.59 5.07
C VAL A 36 4.73 14.73 5.85
N ARG A 37 4.74 14.61 7.18
CA ARG A 37 3.53 14.59 8.03
C ARG A 37 2.59 15.78 7.84
N ARG A 38 3.12 16.95 7.47
CA ARG A 38 2.31 18.17 7.24
C ARG A 38 1.55 18.12 5.92
N VAL A 39 2.04 17.32 4.98
CA VAL A 39 1.46 17.09 3.66
C VAL A 39 0.53 15.89 3.72
N PHE A 40 0.97 14.83 4.37
CA PHE A 40 0.30 13.53 4.39
C PHE A 40 -0.63 13.29 5.57
N GLN A 41 -1.02 14.34 6.31
CA GLN A 41 -1.77 14.19 7.56
C GLN A 41 -3.07 13.39 7.35
N PRO A 42 -3.12 12.10 7.77
CA PRO A 42 -4.26 11.26 7.46
C PRO A 42 -5.45 11.64 8.33
N THR A 43 -6.63 11.54 7.76
CA THR A 43 -7.91 11.67 8.49
C THR A 43 -8.51 10.28 8.73
N PRO A 44 -9.19 10.05 9.87
CA PRO A 44 -9.84 8.76 10.11
C PRO A 44 -10.90 8.44 9.06
N TYR A 45 -10.91 7.19 8.62
CA TYR A 45 -11.84 6.64 7.64
C TYR A 45 -12.05 5.15 7.89
N ILE A 46 -13.15 4.60 7.37
CA ILE A 46 -13.41 3.16 7.42
C ILE A 46 -13.45 2.66 5.98
N GLN A 47 -12.47 1.84 5.61
CA GLN A 47 -12.45 1.20 4.30
C GLN A 47 -13.62 0.20 4.21
N PRO A 48 -14.47 0.28 3.17
CA PRO A 48 -15.48 -0.73 2.90
C PRO A 48 -14.86 -2.12 2.86
N SER A 49 -15.65 -3.12 3.25
CA SER A 49 -15.25 -4.52 3.19
C SER A 49 -16.28 -5.28 2.36
N LYS A 50 -15.80 -6.06 1.38
CA LYS A 50 -16.62 -6.99 0.61
C LYS A 50 -16.33 -8.41 1.11
N PRO A 51 -17.34 -9.24 1.41
CA PRO A 51 -17.10 -10.60 1.91
C PRO A 51 -16.39 -11.44 0.85
N LEU A 52 -15.41 -12.24 1.28
CA LEU A 52 -14.82 -13.28 0.45
C LEU A 52 -15.75 -14.50 0.44
N PRO A 53 -15.75 -15.31 -0.62
CA PRO A 53 -16.45 -16.58 -0.56
C PRO A 53 -15.77 -17.52 0.46
N ASP A 54 -16.60 -18.25 1.22
CA ASP A 54 -16.17 -19.01 2.41
C ASP A 54 -15.04 -20.01 2.10
N ALA A 55 -15.08 -20.65 0.94
CA ALA A 55 -14.08 -21.63 0.53
C ALA A 55 -12.69 -21.00 0.36
N GLN A 56 -12.62 -19.78 -0.18
CA GLN A 56 -11.38 -19.03 -0.37
C GLN A 56 -10.83 -18.54 0.97
N LEU A 57 -11.71 -18.02 1.84
CA LEU A 57 -11.30 -17.58 3.16
C LEU A 57 -10.79 -18.75 4.02
N ALA A 58 -11.49 -19.90 4.00
CA ALA A 58 -11.06 -21.10 4.70
C ALA A 58 -9.73 -21.64 4.17
N SER A 59 -9.54 -21.63 2.84
CA SER A 59 -8.29 -22.09 2.20
C SER A 59 -7.11 -21.18 2.58
N LEU A 60 -7.32 -19.86 2.59
CA LEU A 60 -6.32 -18.88 3.04
C LEU A 60 -5.97 -19.09 4.52
N ALA A 61 -6.98 -19.24 5.38
CA ALA A 61 -6.76 -19.49 6.80
C ALA A 61 -5.96 -20.78 7.03
N GLN A 62 -6.30 -21.85 6.31
CA GLN A 62 -5.59 -23.13 6.39
C GLN A 62 -4.12 -22.99 5.96
N TYR A 63 -3.84 -22.26 4.88
CA TYR A 63 -2.46 -21.99 4.46
C TYR A 63 -1.68 -21.27 5.56
N LEU A 64 -2.25 -20.17 6.08
CA LEU A 64 -1.60 -19.36 7.12
C LEU A 64 -1.41 -20.15 8.42
N SER A 65 -2.36 -21.01 8.81
CA SER A 65 -2.21 -21.92 9.95
C SER A 65 -1.03 -22.88 9.80
N VAL A 66 -0.71 -23.32 8.59
CA VAL A 66 0.46 -24.17 8.34
C VAL A 66 1.73 -23.32 8.33
N ALA A 67 1.74 -22.22 7.58
CA ALA A 67 2.90 -21.35 7.46
C ALA A 67 3.36 -20.82 8.83
N LEU A 68 2.45 -20.31 9.65
CA LEU A 68 2.75 -19.74 10.97
C LEU A 68 3.26 -20.79 11.99
N LYS A 69 3.05 -22.09 11.76
CA LYS A 69 3.65 -23.16 12.57
C LYS A 69 5.09 -23.47 12.16
N CYS A 70 5.44 -23.21 10.91
CA CYS A 70 6.75 -23.50 10.33
C CYS A 70 7.70 -22.31 10.40
N LEU A 71 7.16 -21.09 10.41
CA LEU A 71 7.94 -19.87 10.55
C LEU A 71 8.36 -19.67 12.00
N GLU A 72 9.58 -19.15 12.19
CA GLU A 72 9.94 -18.56 13.48
C GLU A 72 8.94 -17.44 13.82
N PRO A 73 8.77 -17.10 15.11
CA PRO A 73 7.94 -15.98 15.50
C PRO A 73 8.27 -14.76 14.64
N ILE A 74 7.25 -14.11 14.10
CA ILE A 74 7.44 -12.90 13.28
C ILE A 74 7.98 -11.81 14.21
N THR A 75 9.30 -11.70 14.25
CA THR A 75 10.03 -10.69 15.00
C THR A 75 10.49 -9.59 14.05
N HIS A 76 11.12 -8.57 14.63
CA HIS A 76 11.60 -7.38 13.94
C HIS A 76 12.69 -7.62 12.90
N GLU A 77 13.31 -8.80 12.87
CA GLU A 77 14.54 -9.04 12.10
C GLU A 77 14.35 -9.93 10.87
N ASN A 78 13.18 -10.56 10.69
CA ASN A 78 12.96 -11.50 9.58
C ASN A 78 11.98 -10.95 8.54
N ASP A 79 12.49 -10.05 7.72
CA ASP A 79 11.76 -9.43 6.60
C ASP A 79 11.23 -10.47 5.61
N ALA A 80 11.99 -11.54 5.35
CA ALA A 80 11.61 -12.60 4.43
C ALA A 80 10.41 -13.42 4.94
N ALA A 81 10.27 -13.62 6.25
CA ALA A 81 9.14 -14.37 6.80
C ALA A 81 7.78 -13.66 6.59
N ARG A 82 7.78 -12.33 6.54
CA ARG A 82 6.56 -11.52 6.35
C ARG A 82 5.89 -11.77 5.00
N VAL A 83 6.69 -12.06 3.97
CA VAL A 83 6.20 -12.40 2.63
C VAL A 83 5.26 -13.61 2.66
N HIS A 84 5.52 -14.58 3.55
CA HIS A 84 4.74 -15.80 3.71
C HIS A 84 3.40 -15.60 4.43
N VAL A 85 3.14 -14.38 4.93
CA VAL A 85 1.84 -13.98 5.47
C VAL A 85 1.13 -13.03 4.51
N VAL A 86 1.84 -12.01 4.01
CA VAL A 86 1.27 -10.98 3.16
C VAL A 86 0.91 -11.52 1.79
N ALA A 87 1.85 -12.14 1.07
CA ALA A 87 1.63 -12.57 -0.31
C ALA A 87 0.43 -13.55 -0.47
N PRO A 88 0.20 -14.54 0.41
CA PRO A 88 -0.99 -15.39 0.35
C PRO A 88 -2.31 -14.61 0.45
N ILE A 89 -2.39 -13.58 1.30
CA ILE A 89 -3.58 -12.72 1.42
C ILE A 89 -3.79 -11.98 0.09
N LEU A 90 -2.73 -11.40 -0.47
CA LEU A 90 -2.80 -10.66 -1.74
C LEU A 90 -3.20 -11.58 -2.90
N VAL A 91 -2.62 -12.79 -2.99
CA VAL A 91 -2.95 -13.80 -4.00
C VAL A 91 -4.40 -14.26 -3.87
N CYS A 92 -4.88 -14.53 -2.65
CA CYS A 92 -6.27 -14.90 -2.41
C CYS A 92 -7.21 -13.82 -2.92
N VAL A 93 -6.99 -12.55 -2.54
CA VAL A 93 -7.81 -11.41 -2.98
C VAL A 93 -7.76 -11.22 -4.50
N CYS A 94 -6.56 -11.23 -5.11
CA CYS A 94 -6.42 -11.03 -6.55
C CYS A 94 -7.03 -12.17 -7.37
N SER A 95 -7.00 -13.40 -6.85
CA SER A 95 -7.60 -14.57 -7.52
C SER A 95 -9.10 -14.44 -7.75
N LEU A 96 -9.80 -13.64 -6.93
CA LEU A 96 -11.24 -13.39 -7.05
C LEU A 96 -11.63 -12.64 -8.33
N PHE A 97 -10.65 -12.05 -9.02
CA PHE A 97 -10.86 -11.29 -10.24
C PHE A 97 -10.49 -12.06 -11.51
N ASN A 98 -10.39 -13.40 -11.46
CA ASN A 98 -10.19 -14.28 -12.62
C ASN A 98 -9.03 -13.87 -13.55
N GLY A 99 -7.97 -13.28 -12.99
CA GLY A 99 -6.79 -12.85 -13.73
C GLY A 99 -6.78 -11.37 -14.14
N ASP A 100 -7.85 -10.61 -13.91
CA ASP A 100 -7.91 -9.17 -14.20
C ASP A 100 -7.10 -8.33 -13.19
N ALA A 101 -6.96 -8.82 -11.96
CA ALA A 101 -6.06 -8.24 -10.96
C ALA A 101 -4.64 -8.83 -11.08
N LYS A 102 -3.63 -7.97 -11.10
CA LYS A 102 -2.21 -8.34 -11.16
C LYS A 102 -1.47 -7.89 -9.91
N ILE A 103 -0.52 -8.72 -9.47
CA ILE A 103 0.44 -8.41 -8.41
C ILE A 103 1.79 -8.18 -9.08
N GLN A 104 2.34 -6.99 -8.96
CA GLN A 104 3.74 -6.73 -9.27
C GLN A 104 4.53 -6.77 -7.96
N VAL A 105 5.67 -7.47 -7.97
CA VAL A 105 6.56 -7.62 -6.83
C VAL A 105 7.84 -6.83 -7.11
N ASP A 106 8.37 -6.15 -6.09
CA ASP A 106 9.59 -5.34 -6.16
C ASP A 106 9.55 -4.32 -7.31
N GLU A 107 8.45 -3.55 -7.39
CA GLU A 107 8.27 -2.56 -8.44
C GLU A 107 9.05 -1.28 -8.14
N TYR A 108 10.09 -1.00 -8.93
CA TYR A 108 10.76 0.29 -8.91
C TYR A 108 9.95 1.35 -9.68
N VAL A 109 9.66 2.47 -9.02
CA VAL A 109 8.95 3.60 -9.62
C VAL A 109 9.71 4.91 -9.46
N LYS A 110 9.54 5.82 -10.43
CA LYS A 110 10.15 7.16 -10.43
C LYS A 110 9.18 8.17 -11.03
N GLY A 111 8.82 9.17 -10.24
CA GLY A 111 7.95 10.24 -10.71
C GLY A 111 8.66 11.21 -11.66
N ILE A 112 7.88 11.89 -12.49
CA ILE A 112 8.37 12.88 -13.46
C ILE A 112 8.28 14.28 -12.82
N HIS A 113 7.12 14.60 -12.24
CA HIS A 113 6.79 15.81 -11.51
C HIS A 113 6.90 15.60 -10.01
N VAL A 114 6.43 14.45 -9.52
CA VAL A 114 6.74 14.01 -8.16
C VAL A 114 8.22 13.63 -8.15
N LYS A 115 9.06 14.50 -7.57
CA LYS A 115 10.53 14.32 -7.53
C LYS A 115 10.92 13.28 -6.47
N ALA A 116 10.33 12.09 -6.55
CA ALA A 116 10.61 10.96 -5.68
C ALA A 116 10.71 9.66 -6.49
N HIS A 117 11.44 8.68 -5.95
CA HIS A 117 11.61 7.36 -6.56
C HIS A 117 11.90 6.29 -5.51
N GLY A 118 11.66 5.03 -5.83
CA GLY A 118 11.99 3.92 -4.94
C GLY A 118 11.22 2.66 -5.30
N GLU A 119 11.43 1.61 -4.51
CA GLU A 119 10.82 0.30 -4.70
C GLU A 119 9.58 0.15 -3.83
N LEU A 120 8.55 -0.49 -4.36
CA LEU A 120 7.37 -0.96 -3.64
C LEU A 120 7.38 -2.48 -3.63
N GLU A 121 7.24 -3.07 -2.44
CA GLU A 121 7.32 -4.53 -2.27
C GLU A 121 6.21 -5.24 -3.05
N PHE A 122 4.98 -4.71 -2.97
CA PHE A 122 3.90 -5.14 -3.86
C PHE A 122 3.11 -3.95 -4.41
N VAL A 123 2.67 -4.09 -5.66
CA VAL A 123 1.68 -3.20 -6.26
C VAL A 123 0.59 -4.04 -6.91
N LEU A 124 -0.65 -3.86 -6.44
CA LEU A 124 -1.83 -4.50 -7.00
C LEU A 124 -2.46 -3.56 -8.03
N ARG A 125 -2.83 -4.10 -9.21
CA ARG A 125 -3.53 -3.34 -10.24
C ARG A 125 -4.71 -4.10 -10.80
N ARG A 126 -5.84 -3.42 -10.98
CA ARG A 126 -7.02 -3.88 -11.72
C ARG A 126 -7.73 -2.65 -12.31
N GLY A 127 -7.77 -2.52 -13.62
CA GLY A 127 -8.35 -1.33 -14.27
C GLY A 127 -7.65 -0.05 -13.83
N ASP A 128 -8.40 0.92 -13.31
CA ASP A 128 -7.92 2.17 -12.73
C ASP A 128 -7.59 2.07 -11.23
N LYS A 129 -7.75 0.89 -10.61
CA LYS A 129 -7.43 0.66 -9.20
C LYS A 129 -5.95 0.30 -9.05
N THR A 130 -5.28 0.99 -8.13
CA THR A 130 -3.90 0.71 -7.73
C THR A 130 -3.80 0.66 -6.21
N VAL A 131 -3.13 -0.37 -5.68
CA VAL A 131 -2.81 -0.52 -4.25
C VAL A 131 -1.31 -0.71 -4.09
N CYS A 132 -0.62 0.26 -3.49
CA CYS A 132 0.80 0.19 -3.14
C CYS A 132 0.95 -0.44 -1.76
N ILE A 133 1.88 -1.38 -1.59
CA ILE A 133 2.04 -2.13 -0.34
C ILE A 133 3.51 -2.16 0.04
N THR A 134 3.80 -1.89 1.31
CA THR A 134 5.11 -2.09 1.91
C THR A 134 4.97 -2.84 3.23
N THR A 135 5.82 -3.82 3.47
CA THR A 135 5.98 -4.38 4.81
C THR A 135 7.01 -3.61 5.60
N VAL A 136 6.85 -3.61 6.92
CA VAL A 136 7.75 -2.95 7.86
C VAL A 136 7.88 -3.77 9.14
N THR A 137 8.88 -3.43 9.94
CA THR A 137 8.93 -3.87 11.34
C THR A 137 7.93 -3.08 12.18
N LYS A 138 7.57 -3.59 13.36
CA LYS A 138 6.50 -3.01 14.20
C LYS A 138 6.80 -1.56 14.63
N ASP A 139 8.08 -1.20 14.77
CA ASP A 139 8.49 0.12 15.24
C ASP A 139 8.61 1.13 14.07
N ASN A 140 8.42 0.68 12.83
CA ASN A 140 8.64 1.45 11.60
C ASN A 140 7.37 1.78 10.81
N MET A 141 6.18 1.63 11.40
CA MET A 141 4.90 1.94 10.72
C MET A 141 4.86 3.36 10.13
N SER A 142 5.34 4.37 10.86
CA SER A 142 5.36 5.74 10.35
C SER A 142 6.33 5.93 9.16
N ALA A 143 7.46 5.22 9.15
CA ALA A 143 8.38 5.23 8.02
C ALA A 143 7.74 4.54 6.81
N GLY A 144 7.09 3.39 7.01
CA GLY A 144 6.31 2.72 5.98
C GLY A 144 5.18 3.58 5.40
N MET A 145 4.51 4.38 6.23
CA MET A 145 3.48 5.33 5.78
C MET A 145 4.07 6.42 4.87
N ALA A 146 5.22 7.00 5.23
CA ALA A 146 5.90 7.97 4.38
C ALA A 146 6.28 7.34 3.03
N HIS A 147 6.85 6.13 3.07
CA HIS A 147 7.28 5.37 1.89
C HIS A 147 6.10 5.06 0.97
N VAL A 148 5.04 4.45 1.49
CA VAL A 148 3.90 4.03 0.66
C VAL A 148 3.14 5.22 0.08
N LEU A 149 3.01 6.34 0.82
CA LEU A 149 2.32 7.53 0.33
C LEU A 149 3.11 8.25 -0.76
N LEU A 150 4.44 8.29 -0.67
CA LEU A 150 5.26 8.75 -1.80
C LEU A 150 5.09 7.84 -3.02
N GLY A 151 5.04 6.53 -2.80
CA GLY A 151 4.70 5.55 -3.84
C GLY A 151 3.33 5.84 -4.47
N CYS A 152 2.31 6.12 -3.64
CA CYS A 152 0.96 6.46 -4.10
C CYS A 152 0.97 7.72 -4.98
N GLU A 153 1.67 8.79 -4.58
CA GLU A 153 1.79 10.02 -5.37
C GLU A 153 2.45 9.76 -6.73
N VAL A 154 3.54 8.97 -6.75
CA VAL A 154 4.22 8.61 -8.00
C VAL A 154 3.30 7.76 -8.90
N GLN A 155 2.58 6.78 -8.34
CA GLN A 155 1.66 5.94 -9.10
C GLN A 155 0.46 6.74 -9.63
N ALA A 156 -0.08 7.66 -8.83
CA ALA A 156 -1.15 8.56 -9.26
C ALA A 156 -0.70 9.44 -10.44
N GLU A 157 0.53 9.96 -10.38
CA GLU A 157 1.12 10.74 -11.46
C GLU A 157 1.25 9.91 -12.75
N LEU A 158 1.89 8.74 -12.67
CA LEU A 158 2.20 7.88 -13.82
C LEU A 158 0.95 7.26 -14.45
N GLY A 159 -0.03 6.88 -13.61
CA GLY A 159 -1.29 6.27 -14.06
C GLY A 159 -2.40 7.27 -14.35
N HIS A 160 -2.17 8.58 -14.11
CA HIS A 160 -3.20 9.63 -14.17
C HIS A 160 -4.43 9.30 -13.31
N LEU A 161 -4.20 8.79 -12.10
CA LEU A 161 -5.25 8.33 -11.20
C LEU A 161 -5.66 9.43 -10.22
N ASP A 162 -6.95 9.53 -9.94
CA ASP A 162 -7.47 10.42 -8.89
C ASP A 162 -7.44 9.78 -7.49
N GLN A 163 -7.17 8.46 -7.45
CA GLN A 163 -7.13 7.66 -6.24
C GLN A 163 -6.06 6.57 -6.34
N VAL A 164 -5.27 6.43 -5.28
CA VAL A 164 -4.37 5.29 -5.08
C VAL A 164 -4.47 4.85 -3.63
N PHE A 165 -4.58 3.54 -3.39
CA PHE A 165 -4.55 2.99 -2.04
C PHE A 165 -3.13 2.67 -1.61
N GLY A 166 -2.84 2.85 -0.33
CA GLY A 166 -1.59 2.44 0.29
C GLY A 166 -1.85 1.42 1.40
N ILE A 167 -0.96 0.46 1.59
CA ILE A 167 -1.00 -0.45 2.72
C ILE A 167 0.38 -0.50 3.36
N VAL A 168 0.41 -0.31 4.67
CA VAL A 168 1.61 -0.51 5.50
C VAL A 168 1.30 -1.61 6.50
N THR A 169 2.14 -2.63 6.58
CA THR A 169 1.88 -3.74 7.50
C THR A 169 3.15 -4.34 8.11
N ASP A 170 3.05 -4.76 9.36
CA ASP A 170 4.01 -5.65 10.03
C ASP A 170 3.51 -7.12 10.07
N CYS A 171 2.59 -7.46 9.17
CA CYS A 171 1.77 -8.68 9.08
C CYS A 171 0.65 -8.81 10.10
N LEU A 172 0.78 -8.19 11.28
CA LEU A 172 -0.26 -8.23 12.30
C LEU A 172 -1.13 -6.99 12.25
N ARG A 173 -0.53 -5.80 12.13
CA ARG A 173 -1.22 -4.53 11.95
C ARG A 173 -1.22 -4.13 10.49
N TRP A 174 -2.32 -3.56 10.05
CA TRP A 174 -2.57 -3.19 8.66
C TRP A 174 -3.15 -1.77 8.64
N ASN A 175 -2.32 -0.83 8.19
CA ASN A 175 -2.72 0.56 7.99
C ASN A 175 -3.11 0.72 6.53
N LEU A 176 -4.41 0.87 6.29
CA LEU A 176 -5.04 1.00 4.99
C LEU A 176 -5.25 2.48 4.69
N LEU A 177 -4.48 2.99 3.74
CA LEU A 177 -4.48 4.37 3.32
C LEU A 177 -5.26 4.53 2.02
N ARG A 178 -6.03 5.62 1.93
CA ARG A 178 -6.68 6.05 0.69
C ARG A 178 -6.14 7.43 0.34
N SER A 179 -5.28 7.51 -0.67
CA SER A 179 -4.76 8.76 -1.20
C SER A 179 -5.69 9.28 -2.28
N LEU A 180 -6.25 10.46 -2.05
CA LEU A 180 -7.18 11.16 -2.95
C LEU A 180 -6.61 12.54 -3.29
N ASN A 181 -7.22 13.20 -4.27
CA ASN A 181 -6.95 14.60 -4.56
C ASN A 181 -7.17 15.51 -3.33
N GLY A 182 -6.09 15.83 -2.62
CA GLY A 182 -6.07 16.78 -1.51
C GLY A 182 -6.44 16.22 -0.13
N VAL A 183 -6.75 14.93 -0.01
CA VAL A 183 -7.00 14.28 1.28
C VAL A 183 -6.36 12.90 1.32
N ILE A 184 -5.81 12.55 2.48
CA ILE A 184 -5.38 11.19 2.79
C ILE A 184 -6.21 10.70 3.95
N GLU A 185 -6.68 9.47 3.82
CA GLU A 185 -7.53 8.81 4.79
C GLU A 185 -6.85 7.54 5.28
N LEU A 186 -7.11 7.17 6.53
CA LEU A 186 -6.51 6.01 7.20
C LEU A 186 -7.58 5.20 7.91
N ASP A 187 -7.55 3.90 7.66
CA ASP A 187 -8.23 2.85 8.42
C ASP A 187 -7.17 1.89 8.99
N GLU A 188 -7.38 1.38 10.19
CA GLU A 188 -6.45 0.49 10.88
C GLU A 188 -7.15 -0.81 11.25
N CYS A 189 -6.54 -1.94 10.89
CA CYS A 189 -7.03 -3.26 11.28
C CYS A 189 -5.89 -4.17 11.74
N THR A 190 -6.26 -5.20 12.50
CA THR A 190 -5.30 -6.14 13.10
C THR A 190 -5.71 -7.57 12.78
N LEU A 191 -4.76 -8.38 12.33
CA LEU A 191 -4.87 -9.82 12.21
C LEU A 191 -4.63 -10.44 13.59
N ALA A 192 -5.68 -11.03 14.16
CA ALA A 192 -5.53 -11.81 15.38
C ALA A 192 -4.99 -13.20 15.03
N VAL A 193 -3.97 -13.66 15.76
CA VAL A 193 -3.36 -14.98 15.58
C VAL A 193 -3.40 -15.71 16.91
N GLY A 194 -4.03 -16.88 16.90
CA GLY A 194 -4.10 -17.80 18.04
C GLY A 194 -3.23 -19.04 17.85
N PRO A 195 -3.28 -20.00 18.79
CA PRO A 195 -2.48 -21.23 18.75
C PRO A 195 -2.74 -22.11 17.51
N THR A 196 -3.92 -21.98 16.91
CA THR A 196 -4.36 -22.77 15.76
C THR A 196 -4.18 -22.05 14.42
N GLY A 197 -3.68 -20.81 14.43
CA GLY A 197 -3.50 -19.96 13.26
C GLY A 197 -4.28 -18.65 13.34
N PRO A 198 -4.55 -17.98 12.20
CA PRO A 198 -5.24 -16.71 12.19
C PRO A 198 -6.72 -16.88 12.59
N ASP A 199 -7.24 -15.88 13.30
CA ASP A 199 -8.68 -15.73 13.51
C ASP A 199 -9.38 -15.40 12.18
N LEU A 200 -10.41 -16.18 11.84
CA LEU A 200 -11.12 -16.08 10.56
C LEU A 200 -11.80 -14.72 10.37
N ALA A 201 -12.34 -14.13 11.44
CA ALA A 201 -13.05 -12.86 11.34
C ALA A 201 -12.09 -11.71 11.01
N SER A 202 -10.97 -11.62 11.74
CA SER A 202 -9.93 -10.60 11.47
C SER A 202 -9.29 -10.76 10.09
N LEU A 203 -9.02 -12.00 9.66
CA LEU A 203 -8.52 -12.31 8.33
C LEU A 203 -9.51 -11.91 7.24
N GLY A 204 -10.80 -12.24 7.43
CA GLY A 204 -11.87 -11.89 6.52
C GLY A 204 -12.06 -10.38 6.39
N ILE A 205 -11.92 -9.62 7.50
CA ILE A 205 -11.97 -8.16 7.48
C ILE A 205 -10.84 -7.59 6.63
N ILE A 206 -9.59 -8.01 6.84
CA ILE A 206 -8.41 -7.52 6.11
C ILE A 206 -8.54 -7.84 4.62
N ALA A 207 -8.77 -9.11 4.29
CA ALA A 207 -8.90 -9.55 2.91
C ALA A 207 -10.11 -8.88 2.22
N GLY A 208 -11.22 -8.74 2.93
CA GLY A 208 -12.43 -8.11 2.41
C GLY A 208 -12.27 -6.61 2.15
N LYS A 209 -11.48 -5.91 2.95
CA LYS A 209 -11.14 -4.50 2.71
C LYS A 209 -10.27 -4.35 1.47
N MET A 210 -9.27 -5.21 1.28
CA MET A 210 -8.46 -5.24 0.05
C MET A 210 -9.30 -5.62 -1.17
N TYR A 211 -10.23 -6.56 -1.01
CA TYR A 211 -11.14 -6.95 -2.08
C TYR A 211 -12.03 -5.77 -2.50
N ALA A 212 -12.52 -4.99 -1.54
CA ALA A 212 -13.25 -3.75 -1.83
C ALA A 212 -12.38 -2.70 -2.54
N MET A 213 -11.11 -2.50 -2.16
CA MET A 213 -10.20 -1.55 -2.83
C MET A 213 -10.02 -1.84 -4.33
N LEU A 214 -10.02 -3.12 -4.70
CA LEU A 214 -9.84 -3.56 -6.09
C LEU A 214 -11.15 -3.76 -6.84
N SER A 215 -12.29 -3.72 -6.17
CA SER A 215 -13.59 -3.90 -6.80
C SER A 215 -14.06 -2.60 -7.46
N ASP A 216 -14.86 -2.74 -8.50
CA ASP A 216 -15.71 -1.64 -8.97
C ASP A 216 -16.83 -1.52 -7.92
N ASP A 217 -17.13 -0.30 -7.46
CA ASP A 217 -18.03 -0.06 -6.31
C ASP A 217 -19.36 -0.81 -6.45
#